data_AF-A0AAU2Q153-F1
#
_entry.id   AF-A0AAU2Q153-F1
#
_cell.length_a   1.000
_cell.length_b   1.000
_cell.length_c   1.000
_cell.angle_alpha   90.00
_cell.angle_beta   90.00
_cell.angle_gamma   90.00
#
_symmetry.space_group_name_H-M   'P 1'
#
loop_
_entity.id
_entity.type
_entity.pdbx_description
1 polymer ?
#
loop_
_entity_poly.entity_id
_entity_poly.type
_entity_poly.pdbx_seq_one_letter_code
_entity_poly.pdbx_strand_id
1 'polypeptide(L)'
;MSSYPPSSPAQPTSLRQRLAGLRGPAVPPRPLDARALAALAANPGCGRRALLDGAGVDKTALATALGSPASFGQSQFAIVRGNSFEAKVKGDGGTELLRLVHAHLAPAAEPPGPGARVPDLAAAGPEGRAARTALALREATSAKDWTLLDHPMLALEVAGTPAYLEPDAVVVHPDGRWTVVEIKSFPMIDGAADAAKVGAAARQAAVYVLALEKTAEKLPRAEVGHTVLLVCPKDFSNLPTASPVDIRRERSVTRRQLDRLTRVEELAAALPEGVSFDPATRTAEELALAVSAVDASYAPECLAACELAFHCRDRARAADHVTALGRSVRGELGALTTVEAALEAAAGAGCAGDPTAAALNRAARLRAEALELAAARPPHHAPETPACPC
;
A
#
# COMPACT_ATOMS: atom_id res chain seq x y z
N MET A 1 38.87 32.78 40.09
CA MET A 1 38.14 33.18 38.87
C MET A 1 38.13 31.97 37.95
N SER A 2 36.99 31.26 37.90
CA SER A 2 36.83 30.03 37.12
C SER A 2 36.35 30.40 35.72
N SER A 3 37.21 30.18 34.72
CA SER A 3 36.92 30.43 33.31
C SER A 3 36.46 29.13 32.64
N TYR A 4 35.14 28.90 32.60
CA TYR A 4 34.57 27.97 31.65
C TYR A 4 34.37 28.68 30.30
N PRO A 5 34.78 28.08 29.17
CA PRO A 5 34.50 28.67 27.86
C PRO A 5 32.99 28.60 27.58
N PRO A 6 32.41 29.59 26.89
CA PRO A 6 31.01 29.55 26.51
C PRO A 6 30.77 28.40 25.53
N SER A 7 29.70 27.64 25.79
CA SER A 7 29.18 26.58 24.94
C SER A 7 28.99 27.13 23.51
N SER A 8 29.65 26.52 22.53
CA SER A 8 29.43 26.88 21.12
C SER A 8 27.98 26.57 20.72
N PRO A 9 27.31 27.44 19.94
CA PRO A 9 25.97 27.15 19.43
C PRO A 9 25.99 25.90 18.55
N ALA A 10 25.03 25.01 18.75
CA ALA A 10 24.90 23.78 17.98
C ALA A 10 24.77 24.10 16.48
N GLN A 11 25.61 23.49 15.65
CA GLN A 11 25.47 23.57 14.19
C GLN A 11 24.11 22.99 13.78
N PRO A 12 23.45 23.54 12.74
CA PRO A 12 22.20 22.97 12.24
C PRO A 12 22.45 21.53 11.80
N THR A 13 21.82 20.57 12.48
CA THR A 13 21.91 19.15 12.12
C THR A 13 21.28 18.97 10.75
N SER A 14 22.00 18.34 9.82
CA SER A 14 21.45 18.02 8.50
C SER A 14 20.22 17.11 8.65
N LEU A 15 19.23 17.22 7.77
CA LEU A 15 18.05 16.35 7.77
C LEU A 15 18.42 14.86 7.87
N ARG A 16 19.48 14.44 7.17
CA ARG A 16 20.00 13.07 7.22
C ARG A 16 20.44 12.65 8.64
N GLN A 17 21.13 13.53 9.37
CA GLN A 17 21.54 13.28 10.75
C GLN A 17 20.33 13.25 11.68
N ARG A 18 19.35 14.14 11.48
CA ARG A 18 18.10 14.16 12.27
C ARG A 18 17.31 12.86 12.10
N LEU A 19 17.10 12.42 10.86
CA LEU A 19 16.45 11.15 10.56
C LEU A 19 17.22 9.94 11.10
N ALA A 20 18.56 10.00 11.11
CA ALA A 20 19.39 8.99 11.76
C ALA A 20 19.19 8.95 13.28
N GLY A 21 19.12 10.10 13.94
CA GLY A 21 18.81 10.19 15.37
C GLY A 21 17.45 9.56 15.70
N LEU A 22 16.43 9.82 14.89
CA LEU A 22 15.08 9.27 15.08
C LEU A 22 15.03 7.74 15.01
N ARG A 23 15.80 7.09 14.13
CA ARG A 23 15.84 5.62 14.06
C ARG A 23 16.87 4.96 14.98
N GLY A 24 17.72 5.76 15.63
CA GLY A 24 18.96 5.32 16.26
C GLY A 24 20.16 5.53 15.31
N PRO A 25 21.18 6.34 15.70
CA PRO A 25 22.24 6.77 14.77
C PRO A 25 23.11 5.64 14.24
N ALA A 26 23.22 4.53 14.98
CA ALA A 26 23.94 3.32 14.57
C ALA A 26 23.07 2.33 13.77
N VAL A 27 21.76 2.56 13.69
CA VAL A 27 20.83 1.68 12.99
C VAL A 27 20.82 2.02 11.49
N PRO A 28 21.06 1.06 10.59
CA PRO A 28 20.93 1.31 9.17
C PRO A 28 19.45 1.57 8.81
N PRO A 29 19.14 2.51 7.91
CA PRO A 29 17.77 2.77 7.52
C PRO A 29 17.18 1.55 6.82
N ARG A 30 15.96 1.16 7.19
CA ARG A 30 15.18 0.17 6.42
C ARG A 30 14.87 0.76 5.04
N PRO A 31 15.19 0.04 3.94
CA PRO A 31 14.87 0.51 2.60
C PRO A 31 13.36 0.52 2.38
N LEU A 32 12.89 1.47 1.56
CA LEU A 32 11.49 1.50 1.13
C LEU A 32 11.30 0.51 -0.01
N ASP A 33 10.36 -0.41 0.18
CA ASP A 33 9.88 -1.31 -0.86
C ASP A 33 8.57 -0.78 -1.50
N ALA A 34 8.11 -1.45 -2.55
CA ALA A 34 6.88 -1.07 -3.24
C ALA A 34 5.66 -1.12 -2.33
N ARG A 35 5.66 -2.01 -1.32
CA ARG A 35 4.57 -2.14 -0.35
C ARG A 35 4.53 -0.92 0.58
N ALA A 36 5.67 -0.47 1.07
CA ALA A 36 5.79 0.71 1.92
C ALA A 36 5.35 1.97 1.16
N LEU A 37 5.79 2.13 -0.09
CA LEU A 37 5.39 3.26 -0.95
C LEU A 37 3.89 3.22 -1.30
N ALA A 38 3.34 2.04 -1.60
CA ALA A 38 1.91 1.87 -1.81
C ALA A 38 1.09 2.16 -0.55
N ALA A 39 1.60 1.81 0.64
CA ALA A 39 0.96 2.09 1.92
C ALA A 39 0.92 3.60 2.23
N LEU A 40 2.00 4.33 1.91
CA LEU A 40 2.03 5.80 1.98
C LEU A 40 0.97 6.42 1.07
N ALA A 41 0.87 5.95 -0.17
CA ALA A 41 -0.17 6.38 -1.11
C ALA A 41 -1.59 6.05 -0.63
N ALA A 42 -1.77 4.92 0.06
CA ALA A 42 -3.06 4.49 0.58
C ALA A 42 -3.55 5.31 1.80
N ASN A 43 -2.64 5.95 2.55
CA ASN A 43 -2.98 6.78 3.71
C ASN A 43 -2.16 8.08 3.76
N PRO A 44 -2.38 9.00 2.81
CA PRO A 44 -1.51 10.15 2.58
C PRO A 44 -1.49 11.18 3.72
N GLY A 45 -2.49 11.17 4.60
CA GLY A 45 -2.59 12.11 5.73
C GLY A 45 -1.87 11.64 7.00
N CYS A 46 -1.17 10.51 6.98
CA CYS A 46 -0.55 9.96 8.18
C CYS A 46 0.89 10.46 8.35
N GLY A 47 1.07 11.55 9.11
CA GLY A 47 2.39 12.12 9.41
C GLY A 47 3.33 11.12 10.09
N ARG A 48 2.81 10.34 11.05
CA ARG A 48 3.54 9.24 11.70
C ARG A 48 4.13 8.24 10.70
N ARG A 49 3.35 7.81 9.71
CA ARG A 49 3.84 6.86 8.71
C ARG A 49 4.88 7.50 7.81
N ALA A 50 4.63 8.71 7.31
CA ALA A 50 5.56 9.45 6.46
C ALA A 50 6.91 9.65 7.15
N LEU A 51 6.91 10.04 8.43
CA LEU A 51 8.14 10.22 9.19
C LEU A 51 8.89 8.91 9.43
N LEU A 52 8.21 7.85 9.88
CA LEU A 52 8.86 6.56 10.18
C LEU A 52 9.43 5.91 8.92
N ASP A 53 8.71 5.98 7.81
CA ASP A 53 9.18 5.50 6.51
C ASP A 53 10.36 6.35 6.00
N GLY A 54 10.25 7.68 6.07
CA GLY A 54 11.32 8.59 5.66
C GLY A 54 12.60 8.48 6.53
N ALA A 55 12.45 8.16 7.82
CA ALA A 55 13.57 7.92 8.72
C ALA A 55 14.19 6.52 8.56
N GLY A 56 13.49 5.59 7.89
CA GLY A 56 13.91 4.19 7.74
C GLY A 56 13.78 3.39 9.04
N VAL A 57 12.76 3.67 9.85
CA VAL A 57 12.51 2.96 11.12
C VAL A 57 11.95 1.55 10.86
N ASP A 58 12.44 0.57 11.60
CA ASP A 58 11.85 -0.77 11.62
C ASP A 58 10.52 -0.76 12.40
N LYS A 59 9.43 -0.52 11.68
CA LYS A 59 8.09 -0.46 12.28
C LYS A 59 7.61 -1.80 12.83
N THR A 60 8.14 -2.94 12.37
CA THR A 60 7.79 -4.26 12.90
C THR A 60 8.40 -4.43 14.29
N ALA A 61 9.69 -4.14 14.43
CA ALA A 61 10.37 -4.12 15.72
C ALA A 61 9.72 -3.10 16.67
N LEU A 62 9.42 -1.90 16.18
CA LEU A 62 8.73 -0.86 16.96
C LEU A 62 7.34 -1.31 17.44
N ALA A 63 6.52 -1.88 16.54
CA ALA A 63 5.19 -2.40 16.91
C ALA A 63 5.27 -3.51 17.97
N THR A 64 6.31 -4.35 17.88
CA THR A 64 6.57 -5.44 18.84
C THR A 64 6.95 -4.87 20.21
N ALA A 65 7.86 -3.89 20.26
CA ALA A 65 8.25 -3.23 21.50
C ALA A 65 7.12 -2.43 22.16
N LEU A 66 6.15 -1.94 21.37
CA LEU A 66 4.91 -1.32 21.85
C LEU A 66 3.86 -2.34 22.31
N GLY A 67 4.13 -3.65 22.25
CA GLY A 67 3.20 -4.71 22.64
C GLY A 67 2.02 -4.89 21.67
N SER A 68 2.11 -4.41 20.43
CA SER A 68 1.04 -4.47 19.42
C SER A 68 1.55 -4.99 18.06
N PRO A 69 2.19 -6.18 18.01
CA PRO A 69 2.75 -6.70 16.76
C PRO A 69 1.64 -6.98 15.73
N ALA A 70 1.91 -6.63 14.47
CA ALA A 70 1.05 -7.02 13.36
C ALA A 70 1.44 -8.42 12.83
N SER A 71 0.46 -9.26 12.52
CA SER A 71 0.66 -10.64 12.06
C SER A 71 0.91 -10.77 10.54
N PHE A 72 1.48 -9.75 9.89
CA PHE A 72 1.70 -9.78 8.44
C PHE A 72 2.57 -10.95 8.00
N GLY A 73 2.15 -11.65 6.94
CA GLY A 73 2.99 -12.63 6.24
C GLY A 73 3.29 -13.92 7.01
N GLN A 74 2.59 -14.21 8.12
CA GLN A 74 2.92 -15.35 8.98
C GLN A 74 2.37 -16.71 8.51
N SER A 75 1.52 -16.74 7.47
CA SER A 75 1.02 -18.01 6.94
C SER A 75 2.03 -18.65 5.98
N GLN A 76 2.80 -19.61 6.48
CA GLN A 76 3.72 -20.42 5.67
C GLN A 76 3.02 -21.07 4.48
N PHE A 77 1.78 -21.53 4.68
CA PHE A 77 0.97 -22.09 3.60
C PHE A 77 0.63 -21.08 2.50
N ALA A 78 0.31 -19.83 2.85
CA ALA A 78 0.05 -18.78 1.86
C ALA A 78 1.32 -18.42 1.07
N ILE A 79 2.48 -18.44 1.72
CA ILE A 79 3.79 -18.20 1.07
C ILE A 79 4.08 -19.32 0.07
N VAL A 80 4.06 -20.59 0.51
CA VAL A 80 4.36 -21.75 -0.36
C VAL A 80 3.40 -21.80 -1.54
N ARG A 81 2.10 -21.58 -1.30
CA ARG A 81 1.10 -21.51 -2.38
C ARG A 81 1.39 -20.36 -3.36
N GLY A 82 1.78 -19.20 -2.86
CA GLY A 82 2.17 -18.05 -3.68
C GLY A 82 3.33 -18.37 -4.61
N ASN A 83 4.42 -18.87 -4.04
CA ASN A 83 5.63 -19.21 -4.80
C ASN A 83 5.36 -20.31 -5.83
N SER A 84 4.56 -21.33 -5.48
CA SER A 84 4.21 -22.40 -6.41
C SER A 84 3.33 -21.89 -7.57
N PHE A 85 2.39 -20.99 -7.30
CA PHE A 85 1.56 -20.39 -8.35
C PHE A 85 2.39 -19.50 -9.27
N GLU A 86 3.26 -18.66 -8.70
CA GLU A 86 4.16 -17.81 -9.46
C GLU A 86 5.11 -18.61 -10.36
N ALA A 87 5.77 -19.64 -9.81
CA ALA A 87 6.63 -20.53 -10.59
C ALA A 87 5.86 -21.21 -11.74
N LYS A 88 4.60 -21.56 -11.53
CA LYS A 88 3.74 -22.12 -12.59
C LYS A 88 3.43 -21.10 -13.69
N VAL A 89 3.11 -19.85 -13.33
CA VAL A 89 2.84 -18.77 -14.29
C VAL A 89 4.09 -18.45 -15.12
N LYS A 90 5.27 -18.50 -14.51
CA LYS A 90 6.57 -18.19 -15.12
C LYS A 90 7.27 -19.39 -15.74
N GLY A 91 6.70 -20.58 -15.64
CA GLY A 91 7.22 -21.80 -16.26
C GLY A 91 7.37 -21.67 -17.77
N ASP A 92 8.21 -22.52 -18.37
CA ASP A 92 8.43 -22.58 -19.82
C ASP A 92 8.79 -21.21 -20.43
N GLY A 93 9.69 -20.48 -19.77
CA GLY A 93 10.10 -19.14 -20.20
C GLY A 93 8.99 -18.08 -20.13
N GLY A 94 7.95 -18.32 -19.32
CA GLY A 94 6.80 -17.42 -19.17
C GLY A 94 5.85 -17.44 -20.37
N THR A 95 5.80 -18.53 -21.13
CA THR A 95 4.91 -18.71 -22.29
C THR A 95 3.45 -18.39 -21.94
N GLU A 96 2.96 -18.92 -20.82
CA GLU A 96 1.57 -18.69 -20.38
C GLU A 96 1.33 -17.22 -19.96
N LEU A 97 2.30 -16.59 -19.30
CA LEU A 97 2.22 -15.17 -18.94
C LEU A 97 2.17 -14.28 -20.20
N LEU A 98 3.03 -14.54 -21.18
CA LEU A 98 3.06 -13.80 -22.45
C LEU A 98 1.74 -14.00 -23.23
N ARG A 99 1.20 -15.23 -23.25
CA ARG A 99 -0.12 -15.51 -23.84
C ARG A 99 -1.23 -14.69 -23.19
N LEU A 100 -1.24 -14.58 -21.85
CA LEU A 100 -2.21 -13.76 -21.11
C LEU A 100 -2.04 -12.27 -21.42
N VAL A 101 -0.80 -11.76 -21.46
CA VAL A 101 -0.53 -10.35 -21.81
C VAL A 101 -1.03 -10.03 -23.23
N HIS A 102 -0.71 -10.87 -24.21
CA HIS A 102 -1.20 -10.72 -25.58
C HIS A 102 -2.73 -10.70 -25.64
N ALA A 103 -3.38 -11.72 -25.07
CA ALA A 103 -4.83 -11.87 -25.14
C ALA A 103 -5.60 -10.68 -24.53
N HIS A 104 -5.08 -10.09 -23.44
CA HIS A 104 -5.78 -9.02 -22.71
C HIS A 104 -5.38 -7.60 -23.12
N LEU A 105 -4.14 -7.39 -23.57
CA LEU A 105 -3.59 -6.04 -23.76
C LEU A 105 -3.15 -5.73 -25.20
N ALA A 106 -2.96 -6.75 -26.04
CA ALA A 106 -2.57 -6.57 -27.43
C ALA A 106 -3.13 -7.68 -28.36
N PRO A 107 -4.45 -7.98 -28.34
CA PRO A 107 -5.00 -9.11 -29.09
C PRO A 107 -4.88 -8.95 -30.62
N ALA A 108 -4.67 -7.72 -31.10
CA ALA A 108 -4.47 -7.41 -32.52
C ALA A 108 -2.99 -7.52 -32.96
N ALA A 109 -2.04 -7.65 -32.03
CA ALA A 109 -0.64 -7.86 -32.35
C ALA A 109 -0.37 -9.34 -32.73
N GLU A 110 0.75 -9.60 -33.40
CA GLU A 110 1.22 -10.97 -33.60
C GLU A 110 1.43 -11.65 -32.23
N PRO A 111 0.95 -12.89 -32.06
CA PRO A 111 1.09 -13.60 -30.79
C PRO A 111 2.57 -13.89 -30.47
N PRO A 112 2.95 -13.94 -29.18
CA PRO A 112 4.29 -14.34 -28.77
C PRO A 112 4.65 -15.71 -29.34
N GLY A 113 5.72 -15.77 -30.13
CA GLY A 113 6.26 -17.02 -30.68
C GLY A 113 7.35 -17.63 -29.79
N PRO A 114 7.90 -18.80 -30.18
CA PRO A 114 9.03 -19.43 -29.48
C PRO A 114 10.30 -18.57 -29.39
N GLY A 115 10.40 -17.50 -30.18
CA GLY A 115 11.50 -16.54 -30.16
C GLY A 115 11.39 -15.45 -29.07
N ALA A 116 10.32 -15.44 -28.28
CA ALA A 116 10.15 -14.47 -27.19
C ALA A 116 11.35 -14.52 -26.23
N ARG A 117 11.82 -13.34 -25.83
CA ARG A 117 13.09 -13.18 -25.11
C ARG A 117 12.87 -13.14 -23.61
N VAL A 118 13.76 -13.81 -22.87
CA VAL A 118 13.83 -13.72 -21.40
C VAL A 118 15.29 -13.44 -21.01
N PRO A 119 15.71 -12.17 -20.94
CA PRO A 119 17.10 -11.83 -20.66
C PRO A 119 17.47 -12.15 -19.20
N ASP A 120 18.72 -12.58 -18.97
CA ASP A 120 19.27 -12.67 -17.61
C ASP A 120 19.51 -11.27 -17.03
N LEU A 121 18.96 -11.06 -15.84
CA LEU A 121 19.00 -9.80 -15.08
C LEU A 121 19.92 -9.88 -13.85
N ALA A 122 20.69 -10.96 -13.70
CA ALA A 122 21.65 -11.12 -12.61
C ALA A 122 22.76 -10.05 -12.67
N ALA A 123 23.07 -9.46 -11.53
CA ALA A 123 24.17 -8.53 -11.32
C ALA A 123 24.45 -8.36 -9.82
N ALA A 124 25.58 -7.75 -9.48
CA ALA A 124 25.97 -7.51 -8.10
C ALA A 124 25.11 -6.42 -7.44
N GLY A 125 24.38 -6.81 -6.39
CA GLY A 125 23.57 -5.91 -5.57
C GLY A 125 22.38 -5.26 -6.30
N PRO A 126 21.52 -4.53 -5.56
CA PRO A 126 20.34 -3.90 -6.14
C PRO A 126 20.66 -2.86 -7.22
N GLU A 127 21.73 -2.08 -7.05
CA GLU A 127 22.16 -1.06 -8.01
C GLU A 127 22.62 -1.70 -9.34
N GLY A 128 23.47 -2.72 -9.27
CA GLY A 128 23.92 -3.45 -10.46
C GLY A 128 22.76 -4.11 -11.18
N ARG A 129 21.82 -4.72 -10.45
CA ARG A 129 20.60 -5.29 -11.04
C ARG A 129 19.74 -4.22 -11.71
N ALA A 130 19.57 -3.05 -11.09
CA ALA A 130 18.82 -1.94 -11.70
C ALA A 130 19.46 -1.44 -13.00
N ALA A 131 20.79 -1.33 -13.03
CA ALA A 131 21.53 -0.99 -14.25
C ALA A 131 21.37 -2.07 -15.34
N ARG A 132 21.45 -3.36 -14.97
CA ARG A 132 21.24 -4.48 -15.89
C ARG A 132 19.82 -4.49 -16.46
N THR A 133 18.79 -4.28 -15.63
CA THR A 133 17.40 -4.12 -16.06
C THR A 133 17.25 -2.98 -17.07
N ALA A 134 17.82 -1.80 -16.79
CA ALA A 134 17.72 -0.65 -17.68
C ALA A 134 18.38 -0.90 -19.05
N LEU A 135 19.46 -1.70 -19.09
CA LEU A 135 20.05 -2.17 -20.34
C LEU A 135 19.12 -3.15 -21.07
N ALA A 136 18.59 -4.15 -20.36
CA ALA A 136 17.67 -5.15 -20.93
C ALA A 136 16.39 -4.52 -21.52
N LEU A 137 15.80 -3.53 -20.83
CA LEU A 137 14.65 -2.78 -21.34
C LEU A 137 14.97 -2.04 -22.66
N ARG A 138 16.18 -1.52 -22.78
CA ARG A 138 16.67 -0.81 -23.98
C ARG A 138 16.89 -1.77 -25.15
N GLU A 139 17.50 -2.92 -24.87
CA GLU A 139 17.71 -4.00 -25.83
C GLU A 139 16.35 -4.55 -26.33
N ALA A 140 15.43 -4.84 -25.41
CA ALA A 140 14.09 -5.33 -25.69
C ALA A 140 13.28 -4.36 -26.58
N THR A 141 13.27 -3.08 -26.23
CA THR A 141 12.57 -2.03 -27.01
C THR A 141 13.13 -1.91 -28.42
N SER A 142 14.45 -2.14 -28.59
CA SER A 142 15.10 -2.10 -29.91
C SER A 142 14.82 -3.34 -30.75
N ALA A 143 14.65 -4.50 -30.10
CA ALA A 143 14.39 -5.78 -30.76
C ALA A 143 13.01 -5.85 -31.42
N LYS A 144 12.03 -5.06 -30.94
CA LYS A 144 10.63 -5.05 -31.44
C LYS A 144 10.00 -6.44 -31.46
N ASP A 145 10.25 -7.19 -30.40
CA ASP A 145 9.74 -8.54 -30.20
C ASP A 145 9.31 -8.68 -28.74
N TRP A 146 8.43 -9.66 -28.48
CA TRP A 146 7.96 -9.97 -27.15
C TRP A 146 9.14 -10.29 -26.23
N THR A 147 9.30 -9.52 -25.16
CA THR A 147 10.34 -9.76 -24.15
C THR A 147 9.73 -9.74 -22.76
N LEU A 148 9.96 -10.82 -22.00
CA LEU A 148 9.60 -10.94 -20.61
C LEU A 148 10.84 -10.68 -19.74
N LEU A 149 10.79 -9.65 -18.92
CA LEU A 149 11.73 -9.44 -17.84
C LEU A 149 11.13 -10.06 -16.57
N ASP A 150 11.73 -11.14 -16.10
CA ASP A 150 11.36 -11.82 -14.85
C ASP A 150 12.09 -11.19 -13.67
N HIS A 151 11.33 -10.75 -12.65
CA HIS A 151 11.84 -10.02 -11.50
C HIS A 151 12.88 -8.92 -11.85
N PRO A 152 12.54 -7.95 -12.70
CA PRO A 152 13.45 -6.86 -12.97
C PRO A 152 13.64 -6.00 -11.72
N MET A 153 14.86 -5.52 -11.48
CA MET A 153 15.09 -4.52 -10.44
C MET A 153 14.93 -3.12 -11.04
N LEU A 154 14.08 -2.29 -10.45
CA LEU A 154 13.84 -0.90 -10.83
C LEU A 154 14.36 0.04 -9.74
N ALA A 155 14.83 1.21 -10.12
CA ALA A 155 15.25 2.25 -9.18
C ALA A 155 14.28 3.44 -9.22
N LEU A 156 13.84 3.88 -8.05
CA LEU A 156 13.02 5.08 -7.87
C LEU A 156 13.64 5.94 -6.78
N GLU A 157 13.89 7.21 -7.08
CA GLU A 157 14.39 8.14 -6.06
C GLU A 157 13.24 8.59 -5.14
N VAL A 158 13.43 8.43 -3.84
CA VAL A 158 12.48 8.85 -2.80
C VAL A 158 13.23 9.70 -1.78
N ALA A 159 12.88 10.97 -1.68
CA ALA A 159 13.55 11.93 -0.78
C ALA A 159 15.10 11.92 -0.90
N GLY A 160 15.62 11.86 -2.14
CA GLY A 160 17.05 11.85 -2.42
C GLY A 160 17.77 10.52 -2.14
N THR A 161 17.03 9.44 -1.85
CA THR A 161 17.58 8.09 -1.63
C THR A 161 16.98 7.11 -2.63
N PRO A 162 17.77 6.22 -3.26
CA PRO A 162 17.22 5.22 -4.16
C PRO A 162 16.43 4.14 -3.38
N ALA A 163 15.20 3.91 -3.81
CA ALA A 163 14.40 2.73 -3.50
C ALA A 163 14.52 1.73 -4.65
N TYR A 164 14.91 0.50 -4.32
CA TYR A 164 15.04 -0.59 -5.28
C TYR A 164 13.80 -1.48 -5.22
N LEU A 165 13.14 -1.65 -6.36
CA LEU A 165 11.80 -2.18 -6.48
C LEU A 165 11.77 -3.34 -7.46
N GLU A 166 11.20 -4.46 -7.05
CA GLU A 166 11.13 -5.69 -7.84
C GLU A 166 9.66 -6.01 -8.12
N PRO A 167 9.10 -5.64 -9.28
CA PRO A 167 7.83 -6.18 -9.75
C PRO A 167 7.97 -7.67 -10.08
N ASP A 168 6.85 -8.39 -10.12
CA ASP A 168 6.86 -9.83 -10.45
C ASP A 168 7.32 -10.04 -11.89
N ALA A 169 6.87 -9.20 -12.84
CA ALA A 169 7.38 -9.18 -14.21
C ALA A 169 7.13 -7.83 -14.92
N VAL A 170 7.92 -7.58 -15.96
CA VAL A 170 7.67 -6.51 -16.95
C VAL A 170 7.73 -7.11 -18.35
N VAL A 171 6.71 -6.86 -19.16
CA VAL A 171 6.68 -7.29 -20.57
C VAL A 171 6.88 -6.10 -21.48
N VAL A 172 7.83 -6.22 -22.40
CA VAL A 172 8.03 -5.29 -23.52
C VAL A 172 7.32 -5.88 -24.75
N HIS A 173 6.37 -5.12 -25.28
CA HIS A 173 5.60 -5.45 -26.47
C HIS A 173 6.39 -5.10 -27.74
N PRO A 174 6.10 -5.73 -28.89
CA PRO A 174 6.72 -5.39 -30.17
C PRO A 174 6.57 -3.92 -30.60
N ASP A 175 5.51 -3.24 -30.14
CA ASP A 175 5.25 -1.82 -30.41
C ASP A 175 6.07 -0.86 -29.53
N GLY A 176 6.84 -1.38 -28.57
CA GLY A 176 7.65 -0.60 -27.63
C GLY A 176 6.95 -0.29 -26.30
N ARG A 177 5.70 -0.72 -26.10
CA ARG A 177 4.99 -0.56 -24.83
C ARG A 177 5.57 -1.47 -23.75
N TRP A 178 5.70 -0.97 -22.54
CA TRP A 178 6.09 -1.72 -21.35
C TRP A 178 4.88 -1.91 -20.44
N THR A 179 4.63 -3.14 -20.02
CA THR A 179 3.53 -3.51 -19.14
C THR A 179 4.07 -4.16 -17.87
N VAL A 180 3.68 -3.63 -16.72
CA VAL A 180 3.87 -4.32 -15.43
C VAL A 180 2.87 -5.46 -15.31
N VAL A 181 3.35 -6.61 -14.87
CA VAL A 181 2.52 -7.77 -14.53
C VAL A 181 2.68 -8.07 -13.05
N GLU A 182 1.56 -8.10 -12.32
CA GLU A 182 1.50 -8.48 -10.92
C GLU A 182 0.90 -9.88 -10.81
N ILE A 183 1.59 -10.78 -10.14
CA ILE A 183 1.14 -12.15 -9.90
C ILE A 183 0.69 -12.24 -8.44
N LYS A 184 -0.55 -12.66 -8.21
CA LYS A 184 -1.10 -12.78 -6.86
C LYS A 184 -1.79 -14.13 -6.68
N SER A 185 -1.73 -14.66 -5.46
CA SER A 185 -2.22 -16.01 -5.15
C SER A 185 -3.66 -16.05 -4.60
N PHE A 186 -4.35 -14.92 -4.57
CA PHE A 186 -5.80 -14.90 -4.27
C PHE A 186 -6.59 -15.19 -5.54
N PRO A 187 -7.69 -15.95 -5.48
CA PRO A 187 -8.41 -16.35 -6.68
C PRO A 187 -9.22 -15.20 -7.30
N MET A 188 -9.43 -15.28 -8.61
CA MET A 188 -10.53 -14.62 -9.32
C MET A 188 -11.69 -15.60 -9.43
N ILE A 189 -12.81 -15.31 -8.76
CA ILE A 189 -14.02 -16.13 -8.77
C ILE A 189 -14.97 -15.59 -9.83
N ASP A 190 -15.38 -16.42 -10.78
CA ASP A 190 -16.29 -16.02 -11.87
C ASP A 190 -15.80 -14.78 -12.64
N GLY A 191 -14.47 -14.66 -12.79
CA GLY A 191 -13.82 -13.54 -13.46
C GLY A 191 -13.64 -12.27 -12.61
N ALA A 192 -14.06 -12.28 -11.34
CA ALA A 192 -13.91 -11.15 -10.42
C ALA A 192 -12.93 -11.47 -9.28
N ALA A 193 -12.01 -10.54 -9.02
CA ALA A 193 -11.19 -10.55 -7.81
C ALA A 193 -11.79 -9.62 -6.75
N ASP A 194 -11.45 -9.89 -5.49
CA ASP A 194 -11.77 -9.00 -4.37
C ASP A 194 -11.24 -7.58 -4.62
N ALA A 195 -12.14 -6.59 -4.60
CA ALA A 195 -11.84 -5.21 -4.97
C ALA A 195 -10.77 -4.57 -4.07
N ALA A 196 -10.70 -4.95 -2.78
CA ALA A 196 -9.68 -4.43 -1.87
C ALA A 196 -8.29 -4.96 -2.22
N LYS A 197 -8.19 -6.25 -2.59
CA LYS A 197 -6.94 -6.87 -3.07
C LYS A 197 -6.50 -6.32 -4.43
N VAL A 198 -7.44 -6.12 -5.36
CA VAL A 198 -7.16 -5.47 -6.66
C VAL A 198 -6.63 -4.06 -6.44
N GLY A 199 -7.30 -3.27 -5.59
CA GLY A 199 -6.85 -1.92 -5.27
C GLY A 199 -5.47 -1.88 -4.59
N ALA A 200 -5.13 -2.88 -3.77
CA ALA A 200 -3.79 -3.00 -3.19
C ALA A 200 -2.72 -3.30 -4.25
N ALA A 201 -2.99 -4.27 -5.14
CA ALA A 201 -2.09 -4.60 -6.25
C ALA A 201 -1.93 -3.40 -7.21
N ALA A 202 -3.01 -2.68 -7.53
CA ALA A 202 -2.98 -1.48 -8.36
C ALA A 202 -2.08 -0.38 -7.78
N ARG A 203 -2.11 -0.17 -6.46
CA ARG A 203 -1.22 0.80 -5.78
C ARG A 203 0.24 0.38 -5.81
N GLN A 204 0.54 -0.91 -5.67
CA GLN A 204 1.91 -1.42 -5.82
C GLN A 204 2.39 -1.26 -7.27
N ALA A 205 1.57 -1.68 -8.24
CA ALA A 205 1.84 -1.55 -9.67
C ALA A 205 2.09 -0.09 -10.09
N ALA A 206 1.36 0.86 -9.50
CA ALA A 206 1.59 2.28 -9.71
C ALA A 206 2.99 2.75 -9.28
N VAL A 207 3.57 2.17 -8.22
CA VAL A 207 4.95 2.46 -7.81
C VAL A 207 5.94 1.96 -8.87
N TYR A 208 5.75 0.73 -9.37
CA TYR A 208 6.59 0.15 -10.42
C TYR A 208 6.50 0.94 -11.74
N VAL A 209 5.29 1.34 -12.14
CA VAL A 209 5.08 2.19 -13.32
C VAL A 209 5.81 3.53 -13.19
N LEU A 210 5.76 4.18 -12.02
CA LEU A 210 6.52 5.43 -11.80
C LEU A 210 8.04 5.22 -11.91
N ALA A 211 8.56 4.09 -11.43
CA ALA A 211 9.97 3.74 -11.56
C ALA A 211 10.36 3.43 -13.03
N LEU A 212 9.50 2.72 -13.76
CA LEU A 212 9.69 2.46 -15.20
C LEU A 212 9.67 3.75 -16.01
N GLU A 213 8.77 4.68 -15.71
CA GLU A 213 8.68 5.97 -16.41
C GLU A 213 10.00 6.73 -16.35
N LYS A 214 10.71 6.70 -15.21
CA LYS A 214 12.05 7.31 -15.08
C LYS A 214 13.13 6.66 -15.95
N THR A 215 12.96 5.40 -16.28
CA THR A 215 13.85 4.70 -17.21
C THR A 215 13.44 4.99 -18.66
N ALA A 216 12.14 4.94 -18.95
CA ALA A 216 11.57 5.19 -20.28
C ALA A 216 11.82 6.63 -20.77
N GLU A 217 11.78 7.64 -19.87
CA GLU A 217 12.12 9.05 -20.16
C GLU A 217 13.50 9.20 -20.84
N LYS A 218 14.41 8.25 -20.64
CA LYS A 218 15.78 8.25 -21.19
C LYS A 218 15.91 7.49 -22.51
N LEU A 219 14.84 6.87 -23.00
CA LEU A 219 14.85 5.97 -24.15
C LEU A 219 13.87 6.42 -25.24
N PRO A 220 14.31 6.51 -26.51
CA PRO A 220 13.38 6.77 -27.60
C PRO A 220 12.42 5.60 -27.79
N ARG A 221 11.13 5.89 -28.03
CA ARG A 221 10.04 4.92 -28.30
C ARG A 221 9.64 4.01 -27.13
N ALA A 222 10.23 4.17 -25.95
CA ALA A 222 9.75 3.48 -24.76
C ALA A 222 8.45 4.14 -24.26
N GLU A 223 7.37 3.37 -24.19
CA GLU A 223 6.09 3.84 -23.64
C GLU A 223 5.69 2.97 -22.46
N VAL A 224 5.52 3.55 -21.27
CA VAL A 224 5.02 2.78 -20.11
C VAL A 224 3.51 2.78 -20.12
N GLY A 225 2.90 1.60 -20.29
CA GLY A 225 1.45 1.44 -20.25
C GLY A 225 0.88 1.69 -18.86
N HIS A 226 -0.28 2.35 -18.79
CA HIS A 226 -1.01 2.58 -17.53
C HIS A 226 -2.09 1.54 -17.25
N THR A 227 -2.24 0.55 -18.13
CA THR A 227 -3.01 -0.66 -17.86
C THR A 227 -2.02 -1.77 -17.55
N VAL A 228 -2.05 -2.24 -16.31
CA VAL A 228 -1.22 -3.35 -15.83
C VAL A 228 -2.01 -4.64 -15.90
N LEU A 229 -1.31 -5.78 -15.90
CA LEU A 229 -1.97 -7.08 -15.88
C LEU A 229 -1.89 -7.70 -14.48
N LEU A 230 -3.04 -7.97 -13.87
CA LEU A 230 -3.12 -8.76 -12.65
C LEU A 230 -3.37 -10.23 -13.01
N VAL A 231 -2.44 -11.11 -12.69
CA VAL A 231 -2.53 -12.56 -12.91
C VAL A 231 -2.83 -13.26 -11.59
N CYS A 232 -3.93 -14.01 -11.56
CA CYS A 232 -4.39 -14.74 -10.38
C CYS A 232 -4.85 -16.16 -10.74
N PRO A 233 -4.95 -17.07 -9.74
CA PRO A 233 -5.62 -18.35 -9.93
C PRO A 233 -7.08 -18.15 -10.36
N LYS A 234 -7.54 -18.97 -11.32
CA LYS A 234 -8.92 -19.02 -11.78
C LYS A 234 -9.76 -19.90 -10.86
N ASP A 235 -10.83 -19.33 -10.33
CA ASP A 235 -11.80 -19.99 -9.46
C ASP A 235 -11.10 -20.71 -8.30
N PHE A 236 -11.32 -22.02 -8.15
CA PHE A 236 -10.69 -22.86 -7.13
C PHE A 236 -9.52 -23.69 -7.67
N SER A 237 -9.01 -23.35 -8.86
CA SER A 237 -7.92 -24.06 -9.53
C SER A 237 -6.61 -23.27 -9.45
N ASN A 238 -5.48 -23.93 -9.77
CA ASN A 238 -4.20 -23.26 -10.01
C ASN A 238 -4.00 -22.89 -11.49
N LEU A 239 -5.05 -22.85 -12.30
CA LEU A 239 -4.93 -22.35 -13.68
C LEU A 239 -4.84 -20.81 -13.62
N PRO A 240 -3.88 -20.19 -14.31
CA PRO A 240 -3.79 -18.74 -14.30
C PRO A 240 -4.88 -18.13 -15.17
N THR A 241 -5.42 -17.02 -14.71
CA THR A 241 -6.25 -16.09 -15.48
C THR A 241 -5.78 -14.68 -15.21
N ALA A 242 -6.17 -13.73 -16.05
CA ALA A 242 -5.70 -12.37 -15.95
C ALA A 242 -6.84 -11.35 -16.02
N SER A 243 -6.61 -10.19 -15.41
CA SER A 243 -7.50 -9.04 -15.48
C SER A 243 -6.68 -7.77 -15.72
N PRO A 244 -6.98 -6.99 -16.76
CA PRO A 244 -6.35 -5.70 -16.99
C PRO A 244 -6.85 -4.67 -15.96
N VAL A 245 -5.95 -3.89 -15.37
CA VAL A 245 -6.26 -2.89 -14.35
C VAL A 245 -5.71 -1.53 -14.79
N ASP A 246 -6.59 -0.54 -15.01
CA ASP A 246 -6.17 0.86 -15.21
C ASP A 246 -5.73 1.44 -13.86
N ILE A 247 -4.49 1.92 -13.81
CA ILE A 247 -3.85 2.45 -12.60
C ILE A 247 -3.62 3.96 -12.64
N ARG A 248 -4.19 4.69 -13.62
CA ARG A 248 -3.93 6.14 -13.77
C ARG A 248 -4.27 6.93 -12.51
N ARG A 249 -5.33 6.54 -11.81
CA ARG A 249 -5.74 7.12 -10.53
C ARG A 249 -4.67 6.85 -9.46
N GLU A 250 -4.32 5.60 -9.25
CA GLU A 250 -3.34 5.15 -8.25
C GLU A 250 -1.97 5.78 -8.52
N ARG A 251 -1.52 5.80 -9.77
CA ARG A 251 -0.31 6.50 -10.22
C ARG A 251 -0.33 7.98 -9.85
N SER A 252 -1.43 8.68 -10.14
CA SER A 252 -1.56 10.10 -9.82
C SER A 252 -1.47 10.36 -8.31
N VAL A 253 -2.12 9.52 -7.50
CA VAL A 253 -2.08 9.61 -6.03
C VAL A 253 -0.68 9.31 -5.50
N THR A 254 -0.06 8.21 -5.92
CA THR A 254 1.28 7.80 -5.50
C THR A 254 2.31 8.87 -5.84
N ARG A 255 2.31 9.38 -7.08
CA ARG A 255 3.22 10.47 -7.50
C ARG A 255 3.10 11.69 -6.59
N ARG A 256 1.87 12.15 -6.34
CA ARG A 256 1.63 13.29 -5.43
C ARG A 256 2.13 13.03 -4.00
N GLN A 257 2.09 11.78 -3.53
CA GLN A 257 2.64 11.45 -2.20
C GLN A 257 4.16 11.42 -2.20
N LEU A 258 4.79 10.87 -3.23
CA LEU A 258 6.24 10.89 -3.35
C LEU A 258 6.78 12.34 -3.37
N ASP A 259 6.11 13.23 -4.11
CA ASP A 259 6.45 14.66 -4.14
C ASP A 259 6.33 15.32 -2.75
N ARG A 260 5.37 14.88 -1.93
CA ARG A 260 5.11 15.39 -0.57
C ARG A 260 6.00 14.79 0.51
N LEU A 261 6.69 13.67 0.27
CA LEU A 261 7.66 13.11 1.23
C LEU A 261 8.82 14.07 1.50
N THR A 262 8.99 15.11 0.67
CA THR A 262 9.83 16.28 0.97
C THR A 262 9.48 16.97 2.29
N ARG A 263 8.24 16.82 2.81
CA ARG A 263 7.79 17.37 4.11
C ARG A 263 8.19 16.54 5.32
N VAL A 264 8.94 15.45 5.13
CA VAL A 264 9.52 14.68 6.25
C VAL A 264 10.40 15.58 7.11
N GLU A 265 11.03 16.61 6.53
CA GLU A 265 11.77 17.62 7.27
C GLU A 265 10.89 18.41 8.24
N GLU A 266 9.71 18.86 7.81
CA GLU A 266 8.76 19.59 8.68
C GLU A 266 8.26 18.71 9.83
N LEU A 267 7.92 17.45 9.54
CA LEU A 267 7.50 16.48 10.54
C LEU A 267 8.62 16.19 11.56
N ALA A 268 9.85 16.03 11.08
CA ALA A 268 11.00 15.86 11.95
C ALA A 268 11.24 17.11 12.78
N ALA A 269 11.13 18.31 12.18
CA ALA A 269 11.34 19.63 12.78
C ALA A 269 10.46 19.88 14.00
N ALA A 270 9.20 19.44 13.95
CA ALA A 270 8.22 19.61 15.01
C ALA A 270 8.48 18.70 16.24
N LEU A 271 9.35 17.69 16.13
CA LEU A 271 9.61 16.79 17.25
C LEU A 271 10.55 17.42 18.29
N PRO A 272 10.30 17.16 19.59
CA PRO A 272 11.24 17.50 20.65
C PRO A 272 12.63 16.92 20.41
N GLU A 273 13.66 17.60 20.92
CA GLU A 273 15.03 17.07 20.90
C GLU A 273 15.12 15.75 21.69
N GLY A 274 15.96 14.84 21.21
CA GLY A 274 16.21 13.55 21.87
C GLY A 274 15.16 12.46 21.60
N VAL A 275 14.08 12.76 20.85
CA VAL A 275 13.13 11.73 20.39
C VAL A 275 13.85 10.67 19.55
N SER A 276 13.58 9.41 19.87
CA SER A 276 14.07 8.25 19.12
C SER A 276 12.98 7.16 19.12
N PHE A 277 12.88 6.44 18.02
CA PHE A 277 12.01 5.28 17.80
C PHE A 277 12.78 3.96 17.87
N ASP A 278 14.05 3.98 18.29
CA ASP A 278 14.91 2.81 18.37
C ASP A 278 14.49 1.89 19.54
N PRO A 279 13.96 0.68 19.26
CA PRO A 279 13.52 -0.24 20.30
C PRO A 279 14.66 -0.84 21.12
N ALA A 280 15.92 -0.77 20.65
CA ALA A 280 17.06 -1.31 21.38
C ALA A 280 17.54 -0.39 22.51
N THR A 281 17.26 0.91 22.42
CA THR A 281 17.78 1.93 23.36
C THR A 281 16.69 2.61 24.18
N ARG A 282 15.42 2.32 23.94
CA ARG A 282 14.26 2.96 24.58
C ARG A 282 13.33 1.95 25.27
N THR A 283 12.70 2.37 26.36
CA THR A 283 11.64 1.58 27.01
C THR A 283 10.33 1.64 26.20
N ALA A 284 9.40 0.73 26.49
CA ALA A 284 8.08 0.72 25.85
C ALA A 284 7.31 2.04 26.08
N GLU A 285 7.43 2.63 27.26
CA GLU A 285 6.81 3.92 27.61
C GLU A 285 7.42 5.08 26.83
N GLU A 286 8.76 5.12 26.72
CA GLU A 286 9.45 6.14 25.92
C GLU A 286 9.07 6.04 24.45
N LEU A 287 8.99 4.82 23.89
CA LEU A 287 8.56 4.59 22.52
C LEU A 287 7.10 5.00 22.31
N ALA A 288 6.21 4.72 23.28
CA ALA A 288 4.81 5.11 23.19
C ALA A 288 4.66 6.64 23.18
N LEU A 289 5.46 7.36 23.98
CA LEU A 289 5.53 8.82 23.97
C LEU A 289 6.07 9.35 22.63
N ALA A 290 7.19 8.80 22.15
CA ALA A 290 7.79 9.18 20.86
C ALA A 290 6.80 8.99 19.70
N VAL A 291 6.13 7.84 19.63
CA VAL A 291 5.13 7.55 18.59
C VAL A 291 3.92 8.46 18.71
N SER A 292 3.48 8.77 19.92
CA SER A 292 2.35 9.68 20.17
C SER A 292 2.67 11.14 19.83
N ALA A 293 3.95 11.54 19.84
CA ALA A 293 4.38 12.88 19.44
C ALA A 293 4.24 13.17 17.94
N VAL A 294 3.97 12.14 17.11
CA VAL A 294 3.70 12.29 15.68
C VAL A 294 2.25 11.93 15.39
N ASP A 295 1.50 12.83 14.76
CA ASP A 295 0.09 12.58 14.44
C ASP A 295 -0.10 11.39 13.51
N ALA A 296 -1.07 10.53 13.85
CA ALA A 296 -1.54 9.47 12.97
C ALA A 296 -2.98 9.72 12.52
N SER A 297 -3.23 9.45 11.24
CA SER A 297 -4.58 9.40 10.69
C SER A 297 -4.98 7.94 10.50
N TYR A 298 -5.28 7.24 11.61
CA TYR A 298 -5.71 5.84 11.55
C TYR A 298 -6.95 5.68 10.66
N ALA A 299 -7.03 4.55 9.96
CA ALA A 299 -8.22 4.07 9.29
C ALA A 299 -8.16 2.52 9.25
N PRO A 300 -9.29 1.80 9.18
CA PRO A 300 -9.31 0.34 9.20
C PRO A 300 -8.43 -0.32 8.13
N GLU A 301 -8.28 0.30 6.95
CA GLU A 301 -7.43 -0.18 5.86
C GLU A 301 -5.94 -0.25 6.25
N CYS A 302 -5.53 0.49 7.29
CA CYS A 302 -4.17 0.39 7.83
C CYS A 302 -3.86 -1.03 8.30
N LEU A 303 -4.85 -1.82 8.74
CA LEU A 303 -4.63 -3.21 9.18
C LEU A 303 -4.07 -4.11 8.09
N ALA A 304 -4.22 -3.75 6.81
CA ALA A 304 -3.64 -4.46 5.68
C ALA A 304 -2.29 -3.88 5.22
N ALA A 305 -1.96 -2.65 5.63
CA ALA A 305 -0.92 -1.84 5.00
C ALA A 305 0.15 -1.28 5.94
N CYS A 306 -0.07 -1.28 7.26
CA CYS A 306 0.81 -0.65 8.23
C CYS A 306 1.09 -1.53 9.45
N GLU A 307 2.36 -1.67 9.77
CA GLU A 307 2.87 -2.48 10.89
C GLU A 307 2.40 -1.93 12.25
N LEU A 308 2.19 -0.62 12.36
CA LEU A 308 1.67 0.05 13.57
C LEU A 308 0.13 0.08 13.65
N ALA A 309 -0.59 -0.58 12.75
CA ALA A 309 -2.05 -0.42 12.65
C ALA A 309 -2.80 -0.88 13.90
N PHE A 310 -2.34 -1.94 14.59
CA PHE A 310 -2.95 -2.40 15.83
C PHE A 310 -2.78 -1.38 16.96
N HIS A 311 -1.54 -0.91 17.17
CA HIS A 311 -1.27 0.18 18.12
C HIS A 311 -2.15 1.41 17.83
N CYS A 312 -2.19 1.87 16.57
CA CYS A 312 -2.97 3.05 16.21
C CYS A 312 -4.48 2.83 16.35
N ARG A 313 -4.99 1.62 16.11
CA ARG A 313 -6.40 1.26 16.32
C ARG A 313 -6.77 1.33 17.79
N ASP A 314 -5.92 0.78 18.67
CA ASP A 314 -6.20 0.73 20.09
C ASP A 314 -6.15 2.13 20.70
N ARG A 315 -5.21 2.98 20.25
CA ARG A 315 -5.19 4.41 20.60
C ARG A 315 -6.42 5.16 20.10
N ALA A 316 -6.85 4.92 18.85
CA ALA A 316 -8.05 5.55 18.30
C ALA A 316 -9.31 5.16 19.07
N ARG A 317 -9.45 3.89 19.47
CA ARG A 317 -10.58 3.39 20.28
C ARG A 317 -10.54 3.97 21.70
N ALA A 318 -9.37 3.98 22.34
CA ALA A 318 -9.23 4.52 23.69
C ALA A 318 -9.53 6.03 23.78
N ALA A 319 -9.29 6.77 22.69
CA ALA A 319 -9.61 8.19 22.57
C ALA A 319 -10.99 8.45 21.92
N ASP A 320 -11.82 7.41 21.79
CA ASP A 320 -13.18 7.48 21.22
C ASP A 320 -13.26 8.07 19.80
N HIS A 321 -12.19 7.99 19.01
CA HIS A 321 -12.14 8.65 17.70
C HIS A 321 -12.94 7.90 16.63
N VAL A 322 -13.78 8.64 15.89
CA VAL A 322 -14.59 8.12 14.76
C VAL A 322 -13.76 7.54 13.61
N THR A 323 -12.46 7.87 13.55
CA THR A 323 -11.50 7.25 12.60
C THR A 323 -11.50 5.72 12.65
N ALA A 324 -11.81 5.13 13.81
CA ALA A 324 -11.91 3.68 13.97
C ALA A 324 -13.09 3.06 13.18
N LEU A 325 -14.08 3.87 12.81
CA LEU A 325 -15.25 3.47 12.02
C LEU A 325 -15.00 3.50 10.50
N GLY A 326 -13.87 4.07 10.07
CA GLY A 326 -13.49 4.15 8.67
C GLY A 326 -13.71 5.51 8.02
N ARG A 327 -13.11 5.68 6.83
CA ARG A 327 -13.03 6.98 6.14
C ARG A 327 -14.38 7.48 5.67
N SER A 328 -15.25 6.60 5.19
CA SER A 328 -16.60 6.97 4.74
C SER A 328 -17.39 7.56 5.90
N VAL A 329 -17.47 6.83 7.01
CA VAL A 329 -18.18 7.26 8.22
C VAL A 329 -17.58 8.56 8.76
N ARG A 330 -16.26 8.66 8.89
CA ARG A 330 -15.60 9.91 9.29
C ARG A 330 -15.95 11.08 8.38
N GLY A 331 -16.02 10.86 7.06
CA GLY A 331 -16.36 11.90 6.09
C GLY A 331 -17.79 12.41 6.26
N GLU A 332 -18.73 11.52 6.54
CA GLU A 332 -20.14 11.87 6.79
C GLU A 332 -20.34 12.58 8.13
N LEU A 333 -19.57 12.21 9.15
CA LEU A 333 -19.64 12.80 10.49
C LEU A 333 -19.03 14.21 10.59
N GLY A 334 -18.26 14.65 9.60
CA GLY A 334 -17.74 16.02 9.53
C GLY A 334 -16.95 16.44 10.77
N ALA A 335 -17.49 17.41 11.53
CA ALA A 335 -16.88 17.96 12.74
C ALA A 335 -17.06 17.07 13.99
N LEU A 336 -17.92 16.05 13.94
CA LEU A 336 -18.13 15.11 15.03
C LEU A 336 -16.98 14.10 15.05
N THR A 337 -15.95 14.38 15.85
CA THR A 337 -14.71 13.59 15.85
C THR A 337 -14.68 12.43 16.83
N THR A 338 -15.68 12.34 17.73
CA THR A 338 -15.82 11.25 18.71
C THR A 338 -17.11 10.47 18.49
N VAL A 339 -17.12 9.19 18.88
CA VAL A 339 -18.30 8.33 18.78
C VAL A 339 -19.38 8.84 19.74
N GLU A 340 -18.99 9.26 20.94
CA GLU A 340 -19.87 9.88 21.93
C GLU A 340 -20.59 11.10 21.36
N ALA A 341 -19.88 12.05 20.75
CA ALA A 341 -20.50 13.23 20.15
C ALA A 341 -21.46 12.86 19.01
N ALA A 342 -21.15 11.83 18.22
CA ALA A 342 -22.06 11.33 17.19
C ALA A 342 -23.33 10.68 17.77
N LEU A 343 -23.22 9.99 18.91
CA LEU A 343 -24.36 9.40 19.62
C LEU A 343 -25.22 10.47 20.30
N GLU A 344 -24.61 11.50 20.90
CA GLU A 344 -25.33 12.66 21.44
C GLU A 344 -26.07 13.41 20.34
N ALA A 345 -25.43 13.62 19.19
CA ALA A 345 -26.07 14.21 18.02
C ALA A 345 -27.26 13.36 17.53
N ALA A 346 -27.10 12.03 17.49
CA ALA A 346 -28.20 11.11 17.19
C ALA A 346 -29.35 11.21 18.21
N ALA A 347 -29.05 11.50 19.49
CA ALA A 347 -30.05 11.76 20.53
C ALA A 347 -30.69 13.16 20.47
N GLY A 348 -30.20 14.04 19.58
CA GLY A 348 -30.79 15.36 19.32
C GLY A 348 -29.92 16.55 19.73
N ALA A 349 -28.74 16.32 20.31
CA ALA A 349 -27.80 17.41 20.63
C ALA A 349 -27.35 18.14 19.35
N GLY A 350 -27.22 19.47 19.41
CA GLY A 350 -26.64 20.26 18.32
C GLY A 350 -27.47 20.37 17.02
N CYS A 351 -28.64 19.72 16.93
CA CYS A 351 -29.45 19.66 15.70
C CYS A 351 -29.87 21.02 15.13
N ALA A 352 -29.98 22.06 15.97
CA ALA A 352 -30.35 23.40 15.52
C ALA A 352 -29.20 24.14 14.82
N GLY A 353 -27.94 23.76 15.08
CA GLY A 353 -26.76 24.46 14.60
C GLY A 353 -25.85 23.66 13.67
N ASP A 354 -26.00 22.34 13.62
CA ASP A 354 -25.19 21.45 12.81
C ASP A 354 -26.07 20.56 11.90
N PRO A 355 -26.03 20.75 10.57
CA PRO A 355 -26.74 19.89 9.62
C PRO A 355 -26.38 18.41 9.72
N THR A 356 -25.14 18.08 10.08
CA THR A 356 -24.71 16.70 10.28
C THR A 356 -25.39 16.10 11.51
N ALA A 357 -25.45 16.85 12.61
CA ALA A 357 -26.17 16.42 13.80
C ALA A 357 -27.68 16.22 13.53
N ALA A 358 -28.30 17.14 12.79
CA ALA A 358 -29.71 17.02 12.37
C ALA A 358 -29.96 15.78 11.48
N ALA A 359 -29.02 15.48 10.57
CA ALA A 359 -29.08 14.29 9.73
C ALA A 359 -28.96 13.00 10.55
N LEU A 360 -28.03 12.95 11.52
CA LEU A 360 -27.87 11.81 12.43
C LEU A 360 -29.09 11.58 13.30
N ASN A 361 -29.66 12.63 13.91
CA ASN A 361 -30.88 12.52 14.70
C ASN A 361 -32.05 11.98 13.87
N ARG A 362 -32.22 12.51 12.65
CA ARG A 362 -33.23 12.01 11.72
C ARG A 362 -33.01 10.53 11.38
N ALA A 363 -31.78 10.13 11.08
CA ALA A 363 -31.44 8.74 10.78
C ALA A 363 -31.72 7.82 11.98
N ALA A 364 -31.40 8.26 13.21
CA ALA A 364 -31.67 7.52 14.43
C ALA A 364 -33.18 7.33 14.67
N ARG A 365 -33.98 8.38 14.45
CA ARG A 365 -35.45 8.31 14.55
C ARG A 365 -36.04 7.33 13.53
N LEU A 366 -35.64 7.45 12.26
CA LEU A 366 -36.09 6.53 11.20
C LEU A 366 -35.69 5.08 11.49
N ARG A 367 -34.50 4.87 12.07
CA ARG A 367 -34.06 3.54 12.48
C ARG A 367 -34.94 2.98 13.62
N ALA A 368 -35.28 3.80 14.61
CA ALA A 368 -36.17 3.38 15.71
C ALA A 368 -37.57 3.01 15.18
N GLU A 369 -38.16 3.85 14.33
CA GLU A 369 -39.45 3.59 13.66
C GLU A 369 -39.41 2.26 12.87
N ALA A 370 -38.34 2.01 12.12
CA ALA A 370 -38.18 0.77 11.36
C ALA A 370 -38.06 -0.48 12.25
N LEU A 371 -37.38 -0.38 13.40
CA LEU A 371 -37.26 -1.48 14.36
C LEU A 371 -38.60 -1.80 15.04
N GLU A 372 -39.37 -0.78 15.40
CA GLU A 372 -40.72 -0.94 15.94
C GLU A 372 -41.65 -1.62 14.94
N LEU A 373 -41.64 -1.18 13.68
CA LEU A 373 -42.42 -1.81 12.60
C LEU A 373 -42.01 -3.26 12.34
N ALA A 374 -40.71 -3.56 12.39
CA ALA A 374 -40.23 -4.92 12.22
C ALA A 374 -40.66 -5.84 13.37
N ALA A 375 -40.64 -5.33 14.61
CA ALA A 375 -41.10 -6.07 15.79
C ALA A 375 -42.62 -6.29 15.80
N ALA A 376 -43.40 -5.35 15.23
CA ALA A 376 -44.85 -5.46 15.09
C ALA A 376 -45.29 -6.39 13.95
N ARG A 377 -44.37 -6.81 13.07
CA ARG A 377 -44.70 -7.68 11.93
C ARG A 377 -44.94 -9.11 12.44
N PRO A 378 -46.09 -9.72 12.13
CA PRO A 378 -46.32 -11.12 12.48
C PRO A 378 -45.24 -12.01 11.86
N PRO A 379 -44.85 -13.12 12.52
CA PRO A 379 -43.88 -14.04 11.97
C PRO A 379 -44.31 -14.48 10.57
N HIS A 380 -43.35 -14.53 9.65
CA HIS A 380 -43.60 -15.01 8.30
C HIS A 380 -44.15 -16.43 8.40
N HIS A 381 -45.42 -16.65 8.07
CA HIS A 381 -45.90 -18.01 7.81
C HIS A 381 -45.08 -18.50 6.62
N ALA A 382 -44.17 -19.44 6.88
CA ALA A 382 -43.59 -20.23 5.82
C ALA A 382 -44.77 -20.89 5.08
N PRO A 383 -44.86 -20.79 3.75
CA PRO A 383 -45.86 -21.56 3.03
C PRO A 383 -45.69 -23.02 3.43
N GLU A 384 -46.77 -23.65 3.90
CA GLU A 384 -46.78 -25.08 4.20
C GLU A 384 -46.18 -25.80 3.00
N THR A 385 -45.05 -26.47 3.22
CA THR A 385 -44.46 -27.35 2.21
C THR A 385 -45.56 -28.32 1.78
N PRO A 386 -45.95 -28.34 0.48
CA PRO A 386 -46.94 -29.30 0.03
C PRO A 386 -46.43 -30.69 0.38
N ALA A 387 -47.29 -31.49 1.03
CA ALA A 387 -46.95 -32.85 1.43
C ALA A 387 -46.39 -33.59 0.22
N CYS A 388 -45.18 -34.14 0.39
CA CYS A 388 -44.52 -34.95 -0.62
C CYS A 388 -45.44 -36.13 -0.97
N PRO A 389 -45.92 -36.26 -2.23
CA PRO A 389 -46.71 -37.42 -2.61
C PRO A 389 -45.76 -38.62 -2.68
N CYS A 390 -45.94 -39.54 -1.73
CA CYS A 390 -45.32 -40.86 -1.76
C CYS A 390 -45.86 -41.74 -2.89
#